data_AF-M5PCA3-F1
#
_entry.id   AF-M5PCA3-F1
#
_cell.length_a   1.000
_cell.length_b   1.000
_cell.length_c   1.000
_cell.angle_alpha   90.00
_cell.angle_beta   90.00
_cell.angle_gamma   90.00
#
_symmetry.space_group_name_H-M   'P 1'
#
loop_
_entity.id
_entity.type
_entity.pdbx_description
1 polymer ?
#
loop_
_entity_poly.entity_id
_entity_poly.type
_entity_poly.pdbx_seq_one_letter_code
_entity_poly.pdbx_strand_id
1 'polypeptide(L)'
;MNDSQNGKNGNQEEAVKPKDVDPKDLPQVPAFQDEKTREYMASTKEVEPGYYLLESKLKGFTMLFPEDGKYDDNLSSLGKDEEIISFYSYDEKTNVALNASVEYYRNQSFINNPNEMLEQVREENGYKGQFEKFEEKDKDIYFAYMKTVHDDTNQKNNETHSYIGYINKEDYVGVQFTFDFTCLKSSEPCSLDVDSAEKKAKKLVKSIIFLTVKEK
;
A
#
# COMPACT_ATOMS: atom_id res chain seq x y z
N MET A 1 -26.61 16.21 -49.48
CA MET A 1 -26.36 17.52 -48.85
C MET A 1 -26.39 17.24 -47.34
N ASN A 2 -25.23 17.00 -46.73
CA ASN A 2 -24.42 17.99 -45.99
C ASN A 2 -25.28 18.72 -44.93
N ASP A 3 -24.98 18.74 -43.64
CA ASP A 3 -23.64 18.78 -43.04
C ASP A 3 -23.56 18.14 -41.64
N SER A 4 -22.34 17.69 -41.38
CA SER A 4 -21.72 17.32 -40.13
C SER A 4 -21.47 18.54 -39.23
N GLN A 5 -21.43 18.32 -37.91
CA GLN A 5 -20.41 18.79 -36.93
C GLN A 5 -21.04 19.02 -35.54
N ASN A 6 -20.68 18.29 -34.49
CA ASN A 6 -19.41 18.16 -33.76
C ASN A 6 -19.37 19.07 -32.51
N GLY A 7 -18.94 18.50 -31.38
CA GLY A 7 -18.72 19.17 -30.09
C GLY A 7 -19.28 18.34 -28.93
N LYS A 8 -18.51 17.77 -28.01
CA LYS A 8 -17.11 17.99 -27.62
C LYS A 8 -16.53 16.64 -27.15
N ASN A 9 -15.48 16.16 -27.82
CA ASN A 9 -14.54 15.24 -27.19
C ASN A 9 -13.80 16.03 -26.11
N GLY A 10 -14.12 15.76 -24.84
CA GLY A 10 -13.22 16.11 -23.76
C GLY A 10 -11.95 15.29 -23.92
N ASN A 11 -10.82 15.96 -24.13
CA ASN A 11 -9.50 15.36 -24.01
C ASN A 11 -9.37 14.81 -22.58
N GLN A 12 -9.68 13.53 -22.40
CA GLN A 12 -9.02 12.75 -21.37
C GLN A 12 -7.59 12.59 -21.87
N GLU A 13 -6.67 13.41 -21.36
CA GLU A 13 -5.24 13.10 -21.43
C GLU A 13 -5.08 11.64 -21.00
N GLU A 14 -4.75 10.77 -21.95
CA GLU A 14 -4.42 9.38 -21.68
C GLU A 14 -3.36 9.35 -20.58
N ALA A 15 -3.62 8.53 -19.56
CA ALA A 15 -2.66 8.29 -18.49
C ALA A 15 -1.38 7.70 -19.10
N VAL A 16 -0.34 8.53 -19.22
CA VAL A 16 0.96 8.09 -19.74
C VAL A 16 1.62 7.22 -18.68
N LYS A 17 2.13 6.06 -19.10
CA LYS A 17 2.87 5.18 -18.19
C LYS A 17 4.17 5.86 -17.78
N PRO A 18 4.52 5.92 -16.49
CA PRO A 18 5.69 6.67 -16.01
C PRO A 18 7.02 6.23 -16.63
N LYS A 19 7.14 4.97 -17.03
CA LYS A 19 8.32 4.42 -17.72
C LYS A 19 8.57 5.00 -19.12
N ASP A 20 7.56 5.60 -19.73
CA ASP A 20 7.59 6.11 -21.11
C ASP A 20 7.70 7.65 -21.16
N VAL A 21 7.90 8.30 -20.01
CA VAL A 21 7.98 9.76 -19.84
C VAL A 21 9.44 10.17 -19.59
N ASP A 22 9.88 11.29 -20.18
CA ASP A 22 11.21 11.85 -19.88
C ASP A 22 11.32 12.15 -18.38
N PRO A 23 12.43 11.79 -17.70
CA PRO A 23 12.62 12.06 -16.29
C PRO A 23 12.34 13.50 -15.85
N LYS A 24 12.53 14.49 -16.74
CA LYS A 24 12.25 15.91 -16.47
C LYS A 24 10.77 16.26 -16.41
N ASP A 25 9.93 15.46 -17.07
CA ASP A 25 8.48 15.66 -17.15
C ASP A 25 7.73 14.81 -16.10
N LEU A 26 8.46 14.02 -15.30
CA LEU A 26 7.90 13.27 -14.19
C LEU A 26 7.52 14.18 -13.02
N PRO A 27 6.53 13.77 -12.20
CA PRO A 27 6.25 14.42 -10.92
C PRO A 27 7.51 14.53 -10.07
N GLN A 28 7.75 15.71 -9.51
CA GLN A 28 8.95 16.01 -8.71
C GLN A 28 8.76 15.58 -7.24
N VAL A 29 8.27 14.35 -7.05
CA VAL A 29 8.03 13.72 -5.75
C VAL A 29 8.82 12.41 -5.65
N PRO A 30 9.21 11.96 -4.44
CA PRO A 30 10.09 10.80 -4.26
C PRO A 30 9.66 9.53 -5.02
N ALA A 31 8.35 9.23 -5.06
CA ALA A 31 7.81 8.06 -5.75
C ALA A 31 8.17 7.97 -7.25
N PHE A 32 8.46 9.10 -7.89
CA PHE A 32 8.83 9.16 -9.30
C PHE A 32 10.33 9.37 -9.54
N GLN A 33 11.13 9.62 -8.51
CA GLN A 33 12.57 9.78 -8.69
C GLN A 33 13.29 8.43 -8.71
N ASP A 34 12.72 7.42 -8.05
CA ASP A 34 13.24 6.06 -8.04
C ASP A 34 12.65 5.22 -9.19
N GLU A 35 13.51 4.65 -10.04
CA GLU A 35 13.06 3.94 -11.24
C GLU A 35 12.25 2.68 -10.91
N LYS A 36 12.65 1.93 -9.88
CA LYS A 36 11.96 0.71 -9.47
C LYS A 36 10.57 1.02 -8.93
N THR A 37 10.44 2.09 -8.15
CA THR A 37 9.14 2.58 -7.66
C THR A 37 8.23 2.97 -8.83
N ARG A 38 8.77 3.65 -9.86
CA ARG A 38 7.99 4.01 -11.06
C ARG A 38 7.42 2.83 -11.83
N GLU A 39 8.09 1.68 -11.82
CA GLU A 39 7.58 0.48 -12.51
C GLU A 39 6.22 0.01 -11.98
N TYR A 40 5.93 0.34 -10.72
CA TYR A 40 4.68 0.02 -10.04
C TYR A 40 3.59 1.07 -10.22
N MET A 41 3.94 2.28 -10.70
CA MET A 41 2.98 3.37 -10.81
C MET A 41 2.12 3.22 -12.08
N ALA A 42 0.79 3.21 -11.90
CA ALA A 42 -0.16 3.05 -12.99
C ALA A 42 -0.22 4.28 -13.92
N SER A 43 0.04 5.48 -13.38
CA SER A 43 0.10 6.74 -14.12
C SER A 43 0.96 7.79 -13.41
N THR A 44 1.32 8.87 -14.11
CA THR A 44 1.98 10.06 -13.52
C THR A 44 1.02 11.05 -12.85
N LYS A 45 -0.28 10.72 -12.79
CA LYS A 45 -1.31 11.60 -12.21
C LYS A 45 -1.68 11.12 -10.82
N GLU A 46 -1.81 12.08 -9.91
CA GLU A 46 -2.44 11.82 -8.63
C GLU A 46 -3.88 11.33 -8.83
N VAL A 47 -4.28 10.34 -8.07
CA VAL A 47 -5.68 9.93 -7.98
C VAL A 47 -6.43 10.76 -6.93
N GLU A 48 -5.69 11.27 -5.94
CA GLU A 48 -6.12 12.26 -4.96
C GLU A 48 -4.88 12.93 -4.34
N PRO A 49 -5.02 14.08 -3.66
CA PRO A 49 -3.88 14.83 -3.14
C PRO A 49 -2.91 13.99 -2.30
N GLY A 50 -1.64 13.95 -2.71
CA GLY A 50 -0.57 13.22 -2.03
C GLY A 50 -0.55 11.71 -2.28
N TYR A 51 -1.41 11.20 -3.17
CA TYR A 51 -1.48 9.78 -3.50
C TYR A 51 -1.55 9.53 -5.01
N TYR A 52 -0.73 8.57 -5.42
CA TYR A 52 -0.72 7.97 -6.75
C TYR A 52 -1.32 6.56 -6.69
N LEU A 53 -1.52 5.96 -7.86
CA LEU A 53 -2.03 4.60 -7.95
C LEU A 53 -0.88 3.63 -8.25
N LEU A 54 -0.66 2.69 -7.34
CA LEU A 54 0.18 1.53 -7.56
C LEU A 54 -0.65 0.41 -8.19
N GLU A 55 -0.06 -0.27 -9.19
CA GLU A 55 -0.58 -1.49 -9.79
C GLU A 55 0.45 -2.61 -9.61
N SER A 56 0.03 -3.72 -9.00
CA SER A 56 0.91 -4.87 -8.75
C SER A 56 1.49 -5.44 -10.06
N LYS A 57 2.67 -6.05 -10.02
CA LYS A 57 3.27 -6.67 -11.22
C LYS A 57 2.50 -7.92 -11.63
N LEU A 58 1.94 -8.67 -10.68
CA LEU A 58 1.03 -9.78 -10.96
C LEU A 58 -0.33 -9.36 -11.53
N LYS A 59 -0.62 -8.04 -11.59
CA LYS A 59 -1.93 -7.49 -11.99
C LYS A 59 -3.06 -8.06 -11.14
N GLY A 60 -2.77 -8.33 -9.87
CA GLY A 60 -3.72 -8.87 -8.91
C GLY A 60 -4.53 -7.79 -8.21
N PHE A 61 -3.94 -6.61 -7.99
CA PHE A 61 -4.60 -5.51 -7.32
C PHE A 61 -4.00 -4.15 -7.69
N THR A 62 -4.73 -3.10 -7.33
CA THR A 62 -4.24 -1.72 -7.25
C THR A 62 -4.42 -1.19 -5.83
N MET A 63 -3.61 -0.21 -5.43
CA MET A 63 -3.76 0.50 -4.15
C MET A 63 -3.23 1.92 -4.25
N LEU A 64 -3.65 2.77 -3.31
CA LEU A 64 -3.04 4.08 -3.14
C LEU A 64 -1.58 3.93 -2.72
N PHE A 65 -0.73 4.78 -3.28
CA PHE A 65 0.69 4.86 -2.98
C PHE A 65 1.06 6.30 -2.61
N PRO A 66 1.70 6.54 -1.46
CA PRO A 66 2.08 7.88 -1.04
C PRO A 66 3.06 8.54 -2.03
N GLU A 67 2.93 9.84 -2.26
CA GLU A 67 3.84 10.60 -3.14
C GLU A 67 5.32 10.56 -2.68
N ASP A 68 5.52 10.44 -1.38
CA ASP A 68 6.80 10.33 -0.69
C ASP A 68 7.24 8.87 -0.52
N GLY A 69 6.46 7.93 -1.04
CA GLY A 69 6.74 6.50 -0.99
C GLY A 69 7.89 6.09 -1.88
N LYS A 70 8.67 5.10 -1.45
CA LYS A 70 9.71 4.46 -2.23
C LYS A 70 9.73 2.96 -1.99
N TYR A 71 9.73 2.22 -3.09
CA TYR A 71 9.82 0.75 -3.10
C TYR A 71 11.12 0.26 -2.48
N ASP A 72 11.03 -0.81 -1.69
CA ASP A 72 12.17 -1.51 -1.11
C ASP A 72 12.36 -2.87 -1.77
N ASP A 73 13.34 -2.93 -2.67
CA ASP A 73 13.70 -4.14 -3.42
C ASP A 73 14.22 -5.28 -2.54
N ASN A 74 14.82 -4.97 -1.38
CA ASN A 74 15.41 -6.00 -0.52
C ASN A 74 14.33 -6.77 0.27
N LEU A 75 13.18 -6.14 0.49
CA LEU A 75 12.05 -6.68 1.24
C LEU A 75 10.87 -7.01 0.33
N SER A 76 11.08 -6.99 -0.98
CA SER A 76 10.05 -7.29 -1.97
C SER A 76 10.42 -8.51 -2.80
N SER A 77 9.41 -9.20 -3.31
CA SER A 77 9.59 -10.41 -4.11
C SER A 77 8.46 -10.57 -5.13
N LEU A 78 8.75 -11.26 -6.22
CA LEU A 78 7.77 -11.57 -7.25
C LEU A 78 7.83 -13.06 -7.59
N GLY A 79 6.82 -13.80 -7.14
CA GLY A 79 6.59 -15.20 -7.48
C GLY A 79 5.58 -15.36 -8.60
N LYS A 80 5.20 -16.62 -8.87
CA LYS A 80 4.17 -16.93 -9.88
C LYS A 80 2.77 -16.57 -9.41
N ASP A 81 2.48 -16.86 -8.15
CA ASP A 81 1.15 -16.78 -7.52
C ASP A 81 1.17 -15.94 -6.23
N GLU A 82 2.28 -15.24 -6.00
CA GLU A 82 2.55 -14.43 -4.81
C GLU A 82 3.42 -13.23 -5.18
N GLU A 83 3.16 -12.08 -4.57
CA GLU A 83 3.94 -10.86 -4.75
C GLU A 83 4.02 -10.08 -3.43
N ILE A 84 5.24 -9.84 -2.94
CA ILE A 84 5.50 -8.99 -1.78
C ILE A 84 5.96 -7.63 -2.29
N ILE A 85 5.25 -6.58 -1.89
CA ILE A 85 5.58 -5.18 -2.18
C ILE A 85 5.83 -4.48 -0.84
N SER A 86 7.10 -4.27 -0.55
CA SER A 86 7.54 -3.45 0.58
C SER A 86 7.91 -2.04 0.10
N PHE A 87 7.55 -1.03 0.88
CA PHE A 87 7.91 0.36 0.61
C PHE A 87 8.02 1.16 1.90
N TYR A 88 8.74 2.27 1.82
CA TYR A 88 8.83 3.23 2.91
C TYR A 88 8.36 4.62 2.47
N SER A 89 7.77 5.39 3.37
CA SER A 89 7.41 6.80 3.19
C SER A 89 7.90 7.59 4.39
N TYR A 90 8.36 8.82 4.19
CA TYR A 90 8.90 9.65 5.26
C TYR A 90 8.49 11.11 5.08
N ASP A 91 7.76 11.62 6.07
CA ASP A 91 7.43 13.03 6.15
C ASP A 91 8.48 13.77 7.00
N GLU A 92 9.36 14.50 6.32
CA GLU A 92 10.41 15.30 6.98
C GLU A 92 9.87 16.35 7.94
N LYS A 93 8.65 16.88 7.71
CA LYS A 93 8.07 17.95 8.53
C LYS A 93 7.57 17.42 9.87
N THR A 94 7.01 16.22 9.87
CA THR A 94 6.45 15.58 11.08
C THR A 94 7.41 14.57 11.71
N ASN A 95 8.50 14.22 11.01
CA ASN A 95 9.46 13.19 11.35
C ASN A 95 8.82 11.79 11.50
N VAL A 96 7.72 11.55 10.78
CA VAL A 96 6.98 10.29 10.80
C VAL A 96 7.38 9.46 9.58
N ALA A 97 7.81 8.23 9.83
CA ALA A 97 8.04 7.23 8.80
C ALA A 97 6.93 6.18 8.80
N LEU A 98 6.58 5.71 7.61
CA LEU A 98 5.77 4.52 7.35
C LEU A 98 6.68 3.49 6.71
N ASN A 99 6.81 2.31 7.32
CA ASN A 99 7.32 1.11 6.66
C ASN A 99 6.13 0.20 6.36
N ALA A 100 5.92 -0.15 5.10
CA ALA A 100 4.77 -0.91 4.66
C ALA A 100 5.23 -2.18 3.95
N SER A 101 4.55 -3.30 4.25
CA SER A 101 4.62 -4.54 3.49
C SER A 101 3.21 -4.95 3.10
N VAL A 102 3.02 -5.27 1.82
CA VAL A 102 1.77 -5.75 1.23
C VAL A 102 2.09 -7.02 0.45
N GLU A 103 1.51 -8.12 0.88
CA GLU A 103 1.77 -9.44 0.32
C GLU A 103 0.50 -9.99 -0.29
N TYR A 104 0.50 -10.09 -1.62
CA TYR A 104 -0.62 -10.58 -2.40
C TYR A 104 -0.45 -12.05 -2.71
N TYR A 105 -1.52 -12.81 -2.55
CA TYR A 105 -1.58 -14.23 -2.89
C TYR A 105 -2.74 -14.53 -3.84
N ARG A 106 -2.56 -15.53 -4.71
CA ARG A 106 -3.63 -16.15 -5.51
C ARG A 106 -3.47 -17.66 -5.60
N ASN A 107 -4.54 -18.40 -5.87
CA ASN A 107 -4.52 -19.85 -6.11
C ASN A 107 -3.95 -20.70 -4.96
N GLN A 108 -3.94 -20.19 -3.72
CA GLN A 108 -3.48 -20.94 -2.56
C GLN A 108 -4.64 -21.20 -1.60
N SER A 109 -4.83 -22.45 -1.19
CA SER A 109 -6.05 -22.87 -0.47
C SER A 109 -6.21 -22.22 0.91
N PHE A 110 -5.09 -21.94 1.59
CA PHE A 110 -5.09 -21.39 2.95
C PHE A 110 -5.63 -19.94 3.00
N ILE A 111 -5.55 -19.19 1.88
CA ILE A 111 -6.07 -17.82 1.74
C ILE A 111 -7.57 -17.76 2.11
N ASN A 112 -8.35 -18.75 1.66
CA ASN A 112 -9.79 -18.80 1.91
C ASN A 112 -10.14 -19.28 3.33
N ASN A 113 -9.14 -19.57 4.18
CA ASN A 113 -9.35 -19.87 5.59
C ASN A 113 -8.89 -18.69 6.45
N PRO A 114 -9.81 -17.78 6.85
CA PRO A 114 -9.47 -16.65 7.71
C PRO A 114 -8.79 -17.06 9.02
N ASN A 115 -9.10 -18.24 9.58
CA ASN A 115 -8.45 -18.64 10.83
C ASN A 115 -6.96 -18.93 10.63
N GLU A 116 -6.60 -19.63 9.55
CA GLU A 116 -5.20 -19.92 9.20
C GLU A 116 -4.45 -18.62 8.87
N MET A 117 -5.03 -17.74 8.05
CA MET A 117 -4.42 -16.45 7.71
C MET A 117 -4.21 -15.56 8.94
N LEU A 118 -5.21 -15.46 9.83
CA LEU A 118 -5.09 -14.65 11.03
C LEU A 118 -4.15 -15.26 12.07
N GLU A 119 -3.98 -16.57 12.10
CA GLU A 119 -2.95 -17.23 12.91
C GLU A 119 -1.56 -16.90 12.38
N GLN A 120 -1.33 -16.99 11.06
CA GLN A 120 -0.07 -16.58 10.44
C GLN A 120 0.28 -15.12 10.75
N VAL A 121 -0.66 -14.18 10.52
CA VAL A 121 -0.45 -12.75 10.82
C VAL A 121 -0.10 -12.54 12.30
N ARG A 122 -0.72 -13.31 13.22
CA ARG A 122 -0.41 -13.23 14.66
C ARG A 122 1.01 -13.70 14.96
N GLU A 123 1.41 -14.84 14.40
CA GLU A 123 2.72 -15.43 14.67
C GLU A 123 3.85 -14.54 14.15
N GLU A 124 3.73 -14.06 12.91
CA GLU A 124 4.74 -13.19 12.28
C GLU A 124 4.94 -11.86 13.02
N ASN A 125 3.87 -11.32 13.62
CA ASN A 125 3.90 -10.03 14.31
C ASN A 125 3.93 -10.15 15.85
N GLY A 126 3.89 -11.37 16.41
CA GLY A 126 3.76 -11.58 17.87
C GLY A 126 2.45 -11.05 18.46
N TYR A 127 1.39 -10.92 17.66
CA TYR A 127 0.12 -10.32 18.06
C TYR A 127 -0.78 -11.31 18.82
N LYS A 128 -1.30 -10.88 19.97
CA LYS A 128 -2.16 -11.72 20.84
C LYS A 128 -3.60 -11.22 20.93
N GLY A 129 -3.93 -10.14 20.22
CA GLY A 129 -5.25 -9.52 20.28
C GLY A 129 -6.24 -10.09 19.27
N GLN A 130 -7.33 -9.33 19.09
CA GLN A 130 -8.42 -9.66 18.17
C GLN A 130 -8.37 -8.73 16.95
N PHE A 131 -8.74 -9.28 15.80
CA PHE A 131 -8.90 -8.50 14.58
C PHE A 131 -10.33 -7.95 14.51
N GLU A 132 -10.45 -6.68 14.18
CA GLU A 132 -11.71 -6.06 13.76
C GLU A 132 -12.00 -6.50 12.32
N LYS A 133 -13.25 -6.93 12.05
CA LYS A 133 -13.71 -7.28 10.71
C LYS A 133 -14.50 -6.13 10.11
N PHE A 134 -14.14 -5.70 8.90
CA PHE A 134 -14.94 -4.84 8.05
C PHE A 134 -15.41 -5.64 6.83
N GLU A 135 -16.72 -5.66 6.59
CA GLU A 135 -17.29 -6.25 5.39
C GLU A 135 -17.46 -5.14 4.35
N GLU A 136 -16.79 -5.30 3.21
CA GLU A 136 -16.98 -4.45 2.03
C GLU A 136 -17.67 -5.30 0.95
N LYS A 137 -18.21 -4.65 -0.09
CA LYS A 137 -19.04 -5.33 -1.11
C LYS A 137 -18.35 -6.54 -1.77
N ASP A 138 -17.03 -6.53 -1.89
CA ASP A 138 -16.25 -7.48 -2.70
C ASP A 138 -15.08 -8.16 -1.97
N LYS A 139 -14.92 -7.88 -0.68
CA LYS A 139 -13.83 -8.36 0.17
C LYS A 139 -14.17 -8.24 1.65
N ASP A 140 -13.60 -9.12 2.45
CA ASP A 140 -13.58 -9.01 3.91
C ASP A 140 -12.21 -8.49 4.35
N ILE A 141 -12.18 -7.50 5.24
CA ILE A 141 -10.94 -6.93 5.78
C ILE A 141 -10.87 -7.27 7.27
N TYR A 142 -9.77 -7.88 7.68
CA TYR A 142 -9.43 -8.12 9.07
C TYR A 142 -8.27 -7.21 9.45
N PHE A 143 -8.44 -6.40 10.49
CA PHE A 143 -7.52 -5.32 10.83
C PHE A 143 -7.24 -5.31 12.32
N ALA A 144 -5.99 -5.17 12.70
CA ALA A 144 -5.57 -5.06 14.07
C ALA A 144 -4.52 -3.95 14.24
N TYR A 145 -4.47 -3.41 15.45
CA TYR A 145 -3.44 -2.48 15.89
C TYR A 145 -2.64 -3.11 17.02
N MET A 146 -1.32 -2.91 16.99
CA MET A 146 -0.43 -3.23 18.09
C MET A 146 0.65 -2.17 18.26
N LYS A 147 1.18 -2.10 19.48
CA LYS A 147 2.28 -1.22 19.84
C LYS A 147 3.44 -2.04 20.36
N THR A 148 4.61 -1.83 19.80
CA THR A 148 5.87 -2.40 20.26
C THR A 148 6.72 -1.29 20.86
N VAL A 149 7.28 -1.52 22.04
CA VAL A 149 8.23 -0.61 22.68
C VAL A 149 9.59 -1.27 22.63
N HIS A 150 10.58 -0.59 22.05
CA HIS A 150 11.94 -1.09 21.90
C HIS A 150 12.79 -0.68 23.09
N ASP A 151 13.59 -1.60 23.64
CA ASP A 151 14.37 -1.41 24.87
C ASP A 151 15.57 -0.44 24.74
N ASP A 152 15.62 0.42 23.72
CA ASP A 152 16.69 1.39 23.57
C ASP A 152 16.53 2.55 24.55
N THR A 153 17.17 2.39 25.71
CA THR A 153 17.05 3.20 26.94
C THR A 153 17.36 4.71 26.81
N ASN A 154 17.75 5.20 25.63
CA ASN A 154 18.13 6.61 25.42
C ASN A 154 17.31 7.36 24.36
N GLN A 155 16.34 6.72 23.70
CA GLN A 155 15.54 7.35 22.63
C GLN A 155 14.14 7.72 23.12
N LYS A 156 13.73 8.99 22.95
CA LYS A 156 12.39 9.47 23.32
C LYS A 156 11.26 8.89 22.46
N ASN A 157 11.59 8.30 21.31
CA ASN A 157 10.64 7.77 20.34
C ASN A 157 10.97 6.30 20.00
N ASN A 158 10.92 5.43 21.01
CA ASN A 158 11.23 4.01 20.90
C ASN A 158 9.99 3.13 20.63
N GLU A 159 8.90 3.72 20.15
CA GLU A 159 7.64 3.02 19.92
C GLU A 159 7.41 2.79 18.42
N THR A 160 6.94 1.60 18.07
CA THR A 160 6.39 1.27 16.75
C THR A 160 4.90 1.03 16.88
N HIS A 161 4.12 1.75 16.07
CA HIS A 161 2.69 1.59 15.95
C HIS A 161 2.38 0.81 14.68
N SER A 162 2.03 -0.46 14.84
CA SER A 162 1.83 -1.40 13.75
C SER A 162 0.35 -1.63 13.49
N TYR A 163 -0.05 -1.55 12.23
CA TYR A 163 -1.36 -1.93 11.75
C TYR A 163 -1.21 -3.14 10.84
N ILE A 164 -1.77 -4.26 11.28
CA ILE A 164 -1.54 -5.56 10.66
C ILE A 164 -2.89 -6.19 10.28
N GLY A 165 -2.87 -7.07 9.30
CA GLY A 165 -4.09 -7.77 8.95
C GLY A 165 -4.06 -8.49 7.63
N TYR A 166 -5.27 -8.84 7.21
CA TYR A 166 -5.53 -9.67 6.06
C TYR A 166 -6.81 -9.22 5.36
N ILE A 167 -6.78 -9.19 4.03
CA ILE A 167 -7.92 -8.95 3.17
C ILE A 167 -8.23 -10.24 2.43
N ASN A 168 -9.41 -10.80 2.70
CA ASN A 168 -9.90 -11.96 1.99
C ASN A 168 -10.73 -11.53 0.78
N LYS A 169 -10.38 -12.05 -0.39
CA LYS A 169 -11.26 -12.08 -1.55
C LYS A 169 -11.57 -13.53 -1.89
N GLU A 170 -12.83 -13.81 -2.18
CA GLU A 170 -13.25 -15.13 -2.68
C GLU A 170 -12.37 -15.61 -3.85
N ASP A 171 -12.44 -16.90 -4.15
CA ASP A 171 -11.64 -17.56 -5.20
C ASP A 171 -10.13 -17.63 -4.94
N TYR A 172 -9.73 -17.79 -3.66
CA TYR A 172 -8.34 -18.02 -3.26
C TYR A 172 -7.44 -16.83 -3.59
N VAL A 173 -7.93 -15.61 -3.34
CA VAL A 173 -7.19 -14.37 -3.59
C VAL A 173 -7.17 -13.55 -2.31
N GLY A 174 -6.01 -13.04 -1.92
CA GLY A 174 -5.94 -12.28 -0.68
C GLY A 174 -4.73 -11.39 -0.58
N VAL A 175 -4.75 -10.51 0.42
CA VAL A 175 -3.64 -9.61 0.73
C VAL A 175 -3.37 -9.63 2.22
N GLN A 176 -2.18 -10.01 2.64
CA GLN A 176 -1.67 -9.74 3.97
C GLN A 176 -0.98 -8.37 3.98
N PHE A 177 -1.10 -7.62 5.09
CA PHE A 177 -0.43 -6.32 5.21
C PHE A 177 0.11 -6.07 6.61
N THR A 178 1.22 -5.32 6.66
CA THR A 178 1.79 -4.71 7.87
C THR A 178 2.20 -3.28 7.55
N PHE A 179 1.68 -2.32 8.31
CA PHE A 179 2.00 -0.89 8.21
C PHE A 179 2.52 -0.39 9.56
N ASP A 180 3.83 -0.14 9.62
CA ASP A 180 4.52 0.31 10.81
C ASP A 180 4.79 1.81 10.75
N PHE A 181 4.30 2.53 11.75
CA PHE A 181 4.56 3.94 11.93
C PHE A 181 5.55 4.16 13.06
N THR A 182 6.61 4.91 12.78
CA THR A 182 7.68 5.23 13.73
C THR A 182 8.13 6.67 13.58
N CYS A 183 8.78 7.20 14.61
CA CYS A 183 9.54 8.44 14.48
C CYS A 183 10.95 8.10 14.01
N LEU A 184 11.35 8.58 12.83
CA LEU A 184 12.60 8.13 12.22
C LEU A 184 13.85 8.67 12.95
N LYS A 185 13.84 9.97 13.28
CA LYS A 185 14.97 10.62 13.94
C LYS A 185 14.64 10.87 15.40
N SER A 186 15.25 10.12 16.31
CA SER A 186 14.98 10.23 17.76
C SER A 186 15.47 11.52 18.41
N SER A 187 16.38 12.24 17.76
CA SER A 187 16.88 13.55 18.20
C SER A 187 16.00 14.72 17.79
N GLU A 188 15.04 14.53 16.87
CA GLU A 188 14.17 15.58 16.35
C GLU A 188 12.75 15.46 16.95
N PRO A 189 11.99 16.58 17.06
CA PRO A 189 10.58 16.51 17.40
C PRO A 189 9.84 15.58 16.45
N CYS A 190 8.92 14.77 16.99
CA CYS A 190 8.08 13.88 16.22
C CYS A 190 6.62 14.19 16.51
N SER A 191 5.81 14.24 15.46
CA SER A 191 4.38 14.51 15.54
C SER A 191 3.56 13.28 15.17
N LEU A 192 4.07 12.08 15.48
CA LEU A 192 3.34 10.84 15.27
C LEU A 192 2.07 10.85 16.14
N ASP A 193 0.93 10.85 15.47
CA ASP A 193 -0.39 10.78 16.06
C ASP A 193 -1.02 9.44 15.68
N VAL A 194 -1.42 8.65 16.69
CA VAL A 194 -1.92 7.28 16.51
C VAL A 194 -3.24 7.29 15.73
N ASP A 195 -4.11 8.26 15.97
CA ASP A 195 -5.39 8.37 15.26
C ASP A 195 -5.19 8.68 13.77
N SER A 196 -4.23 9.56 13.46
CA SER A 196 -3.86 9.90 12.08
C SER A 196 -3.16 8.74 11.37
N ALA A 197 -2.29 8.02 12.07
CA ALA A 197 -1.63 6.82 11.56
C ALA A 197 -2.67 5.72 11.26
N GLU A 198 -3.63 5.49 12.15
CA GLU A 198 -4.71 4.52 11.94
C GLU A 198 -5.58 4.90 10.74
N LYS A 199 -5.95 6.17 10.61
CA LYS A 199 -6.69 6.67 9.43
C LYS A 199 -5.92 6.44 8.14
N LYS A 200 -4.60 6.70 8.12
CA LYS A 200 -3.74 6.45 6.96
C LYS A 200 -3.66 4.95 6.65
N ALA A 201 -3.48 4.10 7.66
CA ALA A 201 -3.47 2.64 7.49
C ALA A 201 -4.81 2.14 6.92
N LYS A 202 -5.95 2.49 7.54
CA LYS A 202 -7.29 2.12 7.05
C LYS A 202 -7.54 2.62 5.63
N LYS A 203 -7.05 3.82 5.28
CA LYS A 203 -7.15 4.37 3.93
C LYS A 203 -6.38 3.52 2.91
N LEU A 204 -5.13 3.16 3.21
CA LEU A 204 -4.32 2.30 2.34
C LEU A 204 -4.99 0.92 2.14
N VAL A 205 -5.42 0.27 3.23
CA VAL A 205 -6.10 -1.03 3.18
C VAL A 205 -7.40 -0.96 2.35
N LYS A 206 -8.26 0.02 2.62
CA LYS A 206 -9.54 0.18 1.90
C LYS A 206 -9.37 0.53 0.43
N SER A 207 -8.23 1.14 0.07
CA SER A 207 -7.92 1.46 -1.33
C SER A 207 -7.53 0.25 -2.17
N ILE A 208 -7.30 -0.92 -1.55
CA ILE A 208 -6.97 -2.14 -2.29
C ILE A 208 -8.20 -2.58 -3.08
N ILE A 209 -8.04 -2.56 -4.40
CA ILE A 209 -9.02 -3.03 -5.38
C ILE A 209 -8.41 -4.21 -6.12
N PHE A 210 -9.00 -5.38 -5.95
CA PHE A 210 -8.59 -6.58 -6.67
C PHE A 210 -8.99 -6.48 -8.14
N LEU A 211 -8.02 -6.76 -9.02
CA LEU A 211 -8.23 -6.79 -10.45
C LEU A 211 -8.67 -8.19 -10.84
N THR A 212 -9.83 -8.31 -11.50
CA THR A 212 -10.29 -9.60 -12.01
C THR A 212 -9.38 -10.01 -13.17
N VAL A 213 -8.60 -11.07 -13.01
CA VAL A 213 -7.91 -11.69 -14.14
C VAL A 213 -8.98 -12.44 -14.92
N LYS A 214 -9.48 -11.83 -16.01
CA LYS A 214 -10.18 -12.63 -17.03
C LYS A 214 -9.15 -13.58 -17.60
N GLU A 215 -9.26 -14.87 -17.28
CA GLU A 215 -8.55 -15.91 -17.99
C GLU A 215 -8.82 -15.72 -19.49
N LYS A 216 -7.75 -15.59 -20.28
CA LYS A 216 -7.81 -15.58 -21.74
C LYS A 216 -7.75 -17.00 -22.27
#